data_AF-A0A932HJ93-F1
#
_entry.id   AF-A0A932HJ93-F1
#
_cell.length_a   1.000
_cell.length_b   1.000
_cell.length_c   1.000
_cell.angle_alpha   90.00
_cell.angle_beta   90.00
_cell.angle_gamma   90.00
#
_symmetry.space_group_name_H-M   'P 1'
#
loop_
_entity.id
_entity.type
_entity.pdbx_description
1 polymer ?
#
loop_
_entity_poly.entity_id
_entity_poly.type
_entity_poly.pdbx_seq_one_letter_code
_entity_poly.pdbx_strand_id
1 'polypeptide(L)'
;MTLYGGTESKEWITDNWIGAPRTGPITDFTDLECWQLARKLRHEVYRITRTFPKSEEFNLVKQLRAASVSATSNIAEGFGRYH
;
A
#
# COMPACT_ATOMS: atom_id res chain seq x y z
N MET A 1 -35.99 -35.88 -0.09
CA MET A 1 -36.13 -34.43 -0.35
C MET A 1 -34.83 -33.78 0.07
N THR A 2 -33.90 -33.65 -0.86
CA THR A 2 -32.56 -33.10 -0.62
C THR A 2 -32.67 -31.58 -0.51
N LEU A 3 -32.24 -30.98 0.60
CA LEU A 3 -32.00 -29.54 0.67
C LEU A 3 -30.49 -29.32 0.82
N TYR A 4 -29.92 -28.76 -0.24
CA TYR A 4 -28.59 -28.16 -0.29
C TYR A 4 -28.51 -26.97 0.67
N GLY A 5 -27.32 -26.72 1.23
CA GLY A 5 -27.04 -25.43 1.85
C GLY A 5 -25.78 -25.38 2.71
N GLY A 6 -24.62 -25.83 2.19
CA GLY A 6 -23.34 -25.52 2.80
C GLY A 6 -22.94 -24.07 2.51
N THR A 7 -22.73 -23.25 3.53
CA THR A 7 -22.16 -21.90 3.40
C THR A 7 -21.25 -21.52 4.60
N GLU A 8 -20.29 -22.37 4.97
CA GLU A 8 -19.28 -22.01 6.01
C GLU A 8 -17.83 -22.10 5.50
N SER A 9 -17.57 -21.91 4.20
CA SER A 9 -16.23 -22.15 3.63
C SER A 9 -15.65 -21.01 2.78
N LYS A 10 -15.96 -19.74 3.07
CA LYS A 10 -15.38 -18.61 2.31
C LYS A 10 -14.83 -17.41 3.10
N GLU A 11 -14.94 -17.38 4.42
CA GLU A 11 -14.46 -16.21 5.20
C GLU A 11 -12.98 -16.34 5.64
N TRP A 12 -12.46 -17.55 5.87
CA TRP A 12 -11.09 -17.73 6.38
C TRP A 12 -9.97 -17.46 5.35
N ILE A 13 -10.29 -17.39 4.05
CA ILE A 13 -9.30 -17.20 2.98
C ILE A 13 -8.99 -15.71 2.74
N THR A 14 -9.95 -14.82 3.02
CA THR A 14 -9.74 -13.37 2.84
C THR A 14 -8.97 -12.76 3.99
N ASP A 15 -9.13 -13.26 5.21
CA ASP A 15 -8.56 -12.58 6.39
C ASP A 15 -7.03 -12.72 6.50
N ASN A 16 -6.42 -13.63 5.73
CA ASN A 16 -4.98 -13.90 5.74
C ASN A 16 -4.27 -13.63 4.40
N TRP A 17 -4.97 -13.04 3.42
CA TRP A 17 -4.33 -12.51 2.21
C TRP A 17 -3.72 -11.14 2.53
N ILE A 18 -2.41 -10.99 2.32
CA ILE A 18 -1.59 -9.77 2.52
C ILE A 18 -2.02 -8.53 1.68
N GLY A 19 -3.17 -8.63 1.00
CA GLY A 19 -3.85 -7.56 0.28
C GLY A 19 -5.38 -7.69 0.27
N ALA A 20 -5.98 -8.33 1.27
CA ALA A 20 -7.44 -8.32 1.36
C ALA A 20 -7.89 -6.91 1.78
N PRO A 21 -8.91 -6.33 1.12
CA PRO A 21 -9.41 -5.02 1.46
C PRO A 21 -9.87 -5.04 2.93
N ARG A 22 -9.41 -4.08 3.75
CA ARG A 22 -9.97 -3.90 5.09
C ARG A 22 -11.47 -3.71 4.94
N THR A 23 -12.25 -4.52 5.66
CA THR A 23 -13.71 -4.51 5.64
C THR A 23 -14.30 -3.50 6.65
N GLY A 24 -13.47 -2.72 7.33
CA GLY A 24 -13.87 -1.69 8.30
C GLY A 24 -14.01 -0.29 7.68
N PRO A 25 -14.66 0.65 8.39
CA PRO A 25 -14.74 2.03 7.96
C PRO A 25 -13.33 2.65 7.83
N ILE A 26 -13.12 3.44 6.78
CA ILE A 26 -11.89 4.21 6.56
C ILE A 26 -11.98 5.43 7.47
N THR A 27 -11.03 5.57 8.40
CA THR A 27 -11.00 6.68 9.37
C THR A 27 -9.73 7.50 9.27
N ASP A 28 -8.67 6.93 8.71
CA ASP A 28 -7.38 7.56 8.51
C ASP A 28 -6.84 7.24 7.11
N PHE A 29 -5.98 8.10 6.55
CA PHE A 29 -5.38 7.87 5.23
C PHE A 29 -4.56 6.58 5.17
N THR A 30 -4.07 6.08 6.30
CA THR A 30 -3.34 4.83 6.41
C THR A 30 -4.23 3.58 6.21
N ASP A 31 -5.54 3.74 6.37
CA ASP A 31 -6.53 2.69 6.07
C ASP A 31 -6.68 2.48 4.55
N LEU A 32 -6.32 3.47 3.72
CA LEU A 32 -6.42 3.39 2.27
C LEU A 32 -5.45 2.34 1.69
N GLU A 33 -5.98 1.39 0.92
CA GLU A 33 -5.17 0.39 0.23
C GLU A 33 -4.14 1.05 -0.70
N CYS A 34 -4.53 2.11 -1.42
CA CYS A 34 -3.62 2.85 -2.29
C CYS A 34 -2.45 3.49 -1.52
N TRP A 35 -2.67 3.97 -0.30
CA TRP A 35 -1.60 4.48 0.56
C TRP A 35 -0.67 3.36 1.02
N GLN A 36 -1.23 2.20 1.41
CA GLN A 36 -0.45 1.03 1.83
C GLN A 36 0.43 0.51 0.69
N LEU A 37 -0.10 0.44 -0.54
CA LEU A 37 0.65 0.09 -1.74
C LEU A 37 1.74 1.13 -2.05
N ALA A 38 1.45 2.43 -1.95
CA ALA A 38 2.45 3.48 -2.13
C ALA A 38 3.57 3.40 -1.07
N ARG A 39 3.24 3.05 0.18
CA ARG A 39 4.23 2.83 1.24
C ARG A 39 5.09 1.60 0.97
N LYS A 40 4.50 0.49 0.51
CA LYS A 40 5.24 -0.70 0.07
C LYS A 40 6.19 -0.35 -1.09
N LEU A 41 5.70 0.37 -2.09
CA LEU A 41 6.51 0.87 -3.21
C LEU A 41 7.69 1.72 -2.72
N ARG A 42 7.46 2.64 -1.78
CA ARG A 42 8.53 3.47 -1.19
C ARG A 42 9.60 2.60 -0.52
N HIS A 43 9.24 1.57 0.24
CA HIS A 43 10.23 0.66 0.82
C HIS A 43 11.07 -0.04 -0.26
N GLU A 44 10.44 -0.51 -1.33
CA GLU A 44 11.14 -1.14 -2.46
C GLU A 44 12.07 -0.17 -3.20
N VAL A 45 11.65 1.09 -3.39
CA VAL A 45 12.49 2.16 -3.95
C VAL A 45 13.73 2.39 -3.07
N TYR A 46 13.57 2.47 -1.75
CA TYR A 46 14.72 2.61 -0.85
C TYR A 46 15.64 1.38 -0.88
N ARG A 47 15.07 0.17 -1.00
CA ARG A 47 15.82 -1.08 -1.11
C ARG A 47 16.64 -1.14 -2.41
N ILE A 48 16.03 -0.86 -3.56
CA ILE A 48 16.72 -0.94 -4.86
C ILE A 48 17.74 0.18 -5.02
N THR A 49 17.45 1.40 -4.57
CA THR A 49 18.40 2.52 -4.67
C THR A 49 19.67 2.34 -3.83
N ARG A 50 19.68 1.41 -2.86
CA ARG A 50 20.90 1.04 -2.13
C ARG A 50 21.91 0.25 -2.97
N THR A 51 21.48 -0.35 -4.08
CA THR A 51 22.36 -1.11 -4.98
C THR A 51 22.96 -0.25 -6.09
N PHE A 52 22.63 1.05 -6.13
CA PHE A 52 23.10 1.96 -7.16
C PHE A 52 24.55 2.39 -6.87
N PRO A 53 25.36 2.72 -7.90
CA PRO A 53 26.68 3.29 -7.71
C PRO A 53 26.61 4.60 -6.91
N LYS A 54 27.65 4.89 -6.11
CA LYS A 54 27.73 6.14 -5.34
C LYS A 54 27.61 7.40 -6.21
N SER A 55 28.01 7.34 -7.48
CA SER A 55 27.84 8.45 -8.43
C SER A 55 26.38 8.88 -8.63
N GLU A 56 25.42 7.99 -8.38
CA GLU A 56 23.99 8.26 -8.54
C GLU A 56 23.30 8.78 -7.28
N GLU A 57 24.02 8.90 -6.15
CA GLU A 57 23.47 9.27 -4.85
C GLU A 57 22.70 10.60 -4.90
N PHE A 58 23.29 11.60 -5.53
CA PHE A 58 22.70 12.93 -5.67
C PHE A 58 21.84 13.11 -6.93
N ASN A 59 21.78 12.10 -7.79
CA ASN A 59 21.02 12.11 -9.04
C ASN A 59 19.83 11.15 -8.94
N LEU A 60 19.91 9.95 -9.54
CA LEU A 60 18.77 9.02 -9.60
C LEU A 60 18.28 8.58 -8.22
N VAL A 61 19.17 8.33 -7.26
CA VAL A 61 18.77 7.90 -5.91
C VAL A 61 17.93 8.97 -5.23
N LYS A 62 18.37 10.24 -5.29
CA LYS A 62 17.64 11.37 -4.72
C LYS A 62 16.27 11.55 -5.38
N GLN A 63 16.21 11.53 -6.72
CA GLN A 63 14.97 11.72 -7.47
C GLN A 63 13.94 10.61 -7.19
N LEU A 64 14.37 9.35 -7.22
CA LEU A 64 13.49 8.19 -6.98
C LEU A 64 12.93 8.20 -5.55
N ARG A 65 13.78 8.45 -4.55
CA ARG A 65 13.33 8.53 -3.16
C ARG A 65 12.35 9.68 -2.95
N ALA A 66 12.64 10.87 -3.50
CA ALA A 66 11.74 12.01 -3.39
C ALA A 66 10.37 11.74 -4.05
N ALA A 67 10.35 11.16 -5.25
CA ALA A 67 9.12 10.79 -5.93
C ALA A 67 8.28 9.79 -5.11
N SER A 68 8.93 8.77 -4.52
CA SER A 68 8.26 7.77 -3.69
C SER A 68 7.65 8.35 -2.40
N VAL A 69 8.30 9.36 -1.81
CA VAL A 69 7.78 10.10 -0.65
C VAL A 69 6.57 10.93 -1.07
N SER A 70 6.68 11.65 -2.18
CA SER A 70 5.60 12.48 -2.72
C SER A 70 4.33 11.67 -2.98
N ALA A 71 4.44 10.44 -3.50
CA ALA A 71 3.27 9.57 -3.69
C ALA A 71 2.50 9.34 -2.39
N THR A 72 3.19 8.97 -1.29
CA THR A 72 2.54 8.77 0.02
C THR A 72 1.97 10.07 0.61
N SER A 73 2.68 11.19 0.42
CA SER A 73 2.25 12.50 0.92
C SER A 73 1.02 13.03 0.19
N ASN A 74 0.98 12.92 -1.15
CA ASN A 74 -0.16 13.39 -1.94
C ASN A 74 -1.43 12.60 -1.63
N ILE A 75 -1.33 11.30 -1.35
CA ILE A 75 -2.47 10.49 -0.93
C ILE A 75 -2.97 10.93 0.45
N ALA A 76 -2.06 11.13 1.42
CA ALA A 76 -2.43 11.57 2.76
C ALA A 76 -3.05 12.98 2.76
N GLU A 77 -2.46 13.90 1.99
CA GLU A 77 -2.98 15.25 1.81
C GLU A 77 -4.34 15.24 1.11
N GLY A 78 -4.50 14.45 0.05
CA GLY A 78 -5.77 14.28 -0.65
C GLY A 78 -6.86 13.75 0.27
N PHE A 79 -6.55 12.77 1.12
CA PHE A 79 -7.49 12.26 2.12
C PHE A 79 -7.93 13.36 3.08
N GLY A 80 -6.99 14.08 3.71
CA GLY A 80 -7.32 15.16 4.66
C GLY A 80 -7.98 16.40 4.05
N ARG A 81 -8.07 16.51 2.71
CA ARG A 81 -8.83 17.57 2.03
C ARG A 81 -10.31 17.25 1.84
N TYR A 82 -10.69 15.96 1.85
CA TYR A 82 -12.04 15.48 1.54
C TYR A 82 -12.63 14.54 2.60
N HIS A 83 -11.97 14.41 3.76
CA HIS A 83 -12.45 13.78 5.01
C HIS A 83 -12.32 14.79 6.14
#